data_AF-A0A1G2LEB1-F1
#
_entry.id   AF-A0A1G2LEB1-F1
#
_cell.length_a   1.000
_cell.length_b   1.000
_cell.length_c   1.000
_cell.angle_alpha   90.00
_cell.angle_beta   90.00
_cell.angle_gamma   90.00
#
_symmetry.space_group_name_H-M   'P 1'
#
loop_
_entity.id
_entity.type
_entity.pdbx_description
1 polymer ?
#
loop_
_entity_poly.entity_id
_entity_poly.type
_entity_poly.pdbx_seq_one_letter_code
_entity_poly.pdbx_strand_id
1 'polypeptide(L)'
;MPITRSAKKALRQTKRRTIRNLKRKEAYKKALKQVRKLVAEKKFKEAEALVPQAQKALDKAAKTGVVKPNAAARKKSRLMAWIAKAKRSG
;
A
#
# COMPACT_ATOMS: atom_id res chain seq x y z
N MET A 1 10.06 30.26 1.88
CA MET A 1 10.30 30.35 0.42
C MET A 1 11.75 29.97 0.14
N PRO A 2 12.08 29.17 -0.89
CA PRO A 2 13.47 28.76 -1.11
C PRO A 2 14.30 29.95 -1.59
N ILE A 3 15.39 30.25 -0.89
CA ILE A 3 16.25 31.42 -1.15
C ILE A 3 17.24 31.10 -2.28
N THR A 4 17.90 29.95 -2.22
CA THR A 4 18.92 29.55 -3.21
C THR A 4 18.33 28.89 -4.46
N ARG A 5 19.04 28.99 -5.60
CA ARG A 5 18.64 28.36 -6.88
C ARG A 5 18.45 26.84 -6.75
N SER A 6 19.33 26.18 -5.98
CA SER A 6 19.25 24.74 -5.69
C SER A 6 18.00 24.39 -4.88
N ALA A 7 17.64 25.20 -3.88
CA ALA A 7 16.44 24.99 -3.07
C ALA A 7 15.15 25.18 -3.89
N LYS A 8 15.11 26.17 -4.82
CA LYS A 8 13.98 26.33 -5.76
C LYS A 8 13.81 25.10 -6.68
N LYS A 9 14.92 24.51 -7.15
CA LYS A 9 14.90 23.26 -7.93
C LYS A 9 14.42 22.08 -7.11
N ALA A 10 14.91 21.93 -5.88
CA ALA A 10 14.50 20.88 -4.95
C ALA A 10 12.99 20.93 -4.69
N LEU A 11 12.42 22.12 -4.47
CA LEU A 11 10.97 22.29 -4.28
C LEU A 11 10.16 21.78 -5.49
N ARG A 12 10.59 22.08 -6.73
CA ARG A 12 9.93 21.56 -7.94
C ARG A 12 10.03 20.04 -8.03
N GLN A 13 11.18 19.46 -7.72
CA GLN A 13 11.38 18.00 -7.71
C GLN A 13 10.51 17.32 -6.65
N THR A 14 10.44 17.88 -5.44
CA THR A 14 9.64 17.37 -4.33
C THR A 14 8.16 17.35 -4.71
N LYS A 15 7.60 18.45 -5.25
CA LYS A 15 6.20 18.49 -5.72
C LYS A 15 5.87 17.31 -6.66
N ARG A 16 6.72 17.06 -7.66
CA ARG A 16 6.54 15.94 -8.61
C ARG A 16 6.70 14.57 -7.95
N ARG A 17 7.63 14.41 -7.01
CA ARG A 17 7.82 13.16 -6.25
C ARG A 17 6.63 12.88 -5.33
N THR A 18 6.11 13.90 -4.65
CA THR A 18 4.95 13.79 -3.75
C THR A 18 3.73 13.27 -4.48
N ILE A 19 3.39 13.80 -5.66
CA ILE A 19 2.24 13.33 -6.44
C ILE A 19 2.37 11.85 -6.81
N ARG A 20 3.56 11.42 -7.29
CA ARG A 20 3.80 10.01 -7.63
C ARG A 20 3.72 9.09 -6.42
N ASN A 21 4.27 9.53 -5.29
CA ASN A 21 4.26 8.77 -4.04
C ASN A 21 2.86 8.68 -3.45
N LEU A 22 2.05 9.73 -3.57
CA LEU A 22 0.66 9.76 -3.14
C LEU A 22 -0.16 8.72 -3.90
N LYS A 23 -0.07 8.69 -5.24
CA LYS A 23 -0.76 7.68 -6.08
C LYS A 23 -0.42 6.25 -5.65
N ARG A 24 0.87 5.95 -5.44
CA ARG A 24 1.31 4.63 -4.96
C ARG A 24 0.80 4.32 -3.55
N LYS A 25 0.77 5.32 -2.68
CA LYS A 25 0.29 5.18 -1.29
C LYS A 25 -1.20 4.88 -1.24
N GLU A 26 -1.98 5.57 -2.06
CA GLU A 26 -3.42 5.37 -2.17
C GLU A 26 -3.75 4.02 -2.82
N ALA A 27 -3.02 3.61 -3.86
CA ALA A 27 -3.24 2.34 -4.54
C ALA A 27 -3.16 1.14 -3.57
N TYR A 28 -2.08 1.02 -2.78
CA TYR A 28 -1.99 -0.10 -1.83
C TYR A 28 -3.00 0.03 -0.69
N LYS A 29 -3.31 1.26 -0.23
CA LYS A 29 -4.31 1.48 0.83
C LYS A 29 -5.70 1.07 0.36
N LYS A 30 -6.08 1.41 -0.86
CA LYS A 30 -7.36 1.05 -1.47
C LYS A 30 -7.49 -0.47 -1.59
N ALA A 31 -6.46 -1.13 -2.14
CA ALA A 31 -6.44 -2.58 -2.25
C ALA A 31 -6.57 -3.27 -0.88
N LEU A 32 -5.83 -2.81 0.14
CA LEU A 32 -5.96 -3.34 1.50
C LEU A 32 -7.36 -3.11 2.10
N LYS A 33 -7.97 -1.94 1.85
CA LYS A 33 -9.33 -1.65 2.33
C LYS A 33 -10.38 -2.55 1.65
N GLN A 34 -10.22 -2.81 0.35
CA GLN A 34 -11.11 -3.70 -0.40
C GLN A 34 -11.05 -5.13 0.13
N VAL A 35 -9.85 -5.69 0.31
CA VAL A 35 -9.70 -7.03 0.90
C VAL A 35 -10.33 -7.07 2.30
N ARG A 36 -10.13 -6.01 3.11
CA ARG A 36 -10.77 -5.90 4.44
C ARG A 36 -12.29 -5.87 4.38
N LYS A 37 -12.87 -5.18 3.42
CA LYS A 37 -14.32 -5.13 3.26
C LYS A 37 -14.88 -6.51 2.89
N LEU A 38 -14.25 -7.21 1.94
CA LEU A 38 -14.71 -8.52 1.48
C LEU A 38 -14.61 -9.61 2.55
N VAL A 39 -13.56 -9.60 3.35
CA VAL A 39 -13.42 -10.53 4.48
C VAL A 39 -14.48 -10.24 5.55
N ALA A 40 -14.83 -8.97 5.80
CA ALA A 40 -15.93 -8.62 6.70
C ALA A 40 -17.29 -9.09 6.16
N GLU A 41 -17.48 -9.06 4.84
CA GLU A 41 -18.67 -9.59 4.14
C GLU A 41 -18.67 -11.13 4.02
N LYS A 42 -17.70 -11.86 4.61
CA LYS A 42 -17.51 -13.32 4.50
C LYS A 42 -17.31 -13.84 3.06
N LYS A 43 -16.94 -12.97 2.11
CA LYS A 43 -16.67 -13.34 0.71
C LYS A 43 -15.22 -13.78 0.52
N PHE A 44 -14.87 -14.95 1.06
CA PHE A 44 -13.49 -15.41 1.13
C PHE A 44 -12.85 -15.67 -0.25
N LYS A 45 -13.60 -16.22 -1.22
CA LYS A 45 -13.08 -16.48 -2.58
C LYS A 45 -12.68 -15.20 -3.31
N GLU A 46 -13.51 -14.16 -3.20
CA GLU A 46 -13.24 -12.85 -3.82
C GLU A 46 -12.09 -12.13 -3.11
N ALA A 47 -12.01 -12.26 -1.78
CA ALA A 47 -10.91 -11.70 -1.00
C ALA A 47 -9.57 -12.30 -1.44
N GLU A 48 -9.49 -13.62 -1.61
CA GLU A 48 -8.28 -14.33 -2.08
C GLU A 48 -7.83 -13.90 -3.47
N ALA A 49 -8.77 -13.71 -4.39
CA ALA A 49 -8.45 -13.22 -5.74
C ALA A 49 -7.81 -11.81 -5.73
N LEU A 50 -8.16 -10.97 -4.76
CA LEU A 50 -7.61 -9.61 -4.62
C LEU A 50 -6.28 -9.55 -3.84
N VAL A 51 -5.91 -10.60 -3.12
CA VAL A 51 -4.66 -10.64 -2.35
C VAL A 51 -3.41 -10.45 -3.23
N PRO A 52 -3.24 -11.15 -4.38
CA PRO A 52 -2.10 -10.94 -5.26
C PRO A 52 -1.97 -9.50 -5.75
N GLN A 53 -3.09 -8.83 -6.03
CA GLN A 53 -3.10 -7.43 -6.44
C GLN A 53 -2.64 -6.51 -5.30
N ALA A 54 -3.12 -6.74 -4.08
CA ALA A 54 -2.70 -5.99 -2.90
C ALA A 54 -1.20 -6.19 -2.59
N GLN A 55 -0.71 -7.42 -2.71
CA GLN A 55 0.72 -7.74 -2.56
C GLN A 55 1.58 -7.03 -3.60
N LYS A 56 1.20 -7.13 -4.89
CA LYS A 56 1.89 -6.46 -6.00
C LYS A 56 1.95 -4.94 -5.80
N ALA A 57 0.88 -4.32 -5.33
CA ALA A 57 0.86 -2.90 -5.02
C ALA A 57 1.80 -2.52 -3.87
N LEU A 58 1.85 -3.33 -2.81
CA LEU A 58 2.76 -3.14 -1.67
C LEU A 58 4.23 -3.30 -2.09
N ASP A 59 4.54 -4.29 -2.92
CA ASP A 59 5.92 -4.55 -3.37
C ASP A 59 6.43 -3.47 -4.31
N LYS A 60 5.59 -2.99 -5.22
CA LYS A 60 5.93 -1.83 -6.05
C LYS A 60 6.16 -0.57 -5.21
N ALA A 61 5.37 -0.37 -4.15
CA ALA A 61 5.56 0.74 -3.23
C ALA A 61 6.86 0.60 -2.39
N ALA A 62 7.25 -0.63 -2.05
CA ALA A 62 8.51 -0.91 -1.38
C ALA A 62 9.72 -0.69 -2.30
N LYS A 63 9.69 -1.23 -3.53
CA LYS A 63 10.75 -1.08 -4.54
C LYS A 63 11.04 0.39 -4.86
N THR A 64 10.01 1.23 -4.88
CA THR A 64 10.14 2.66 -5.19
C THR A 64 10.46 3.53 -3.96
N GLY A 65 10.69 2.93 -2.79
CA GLY A 65 11.06 3.64 -1.56
C GLY A 65 9.91 4.42 -0.89
N VAL A 66 8.66 4.27 -1.36
CA VAL A 66 7.49 4.93 -0.76
C VAL A 66 7.14 4.31 0.60
N VAL A 67 7.40 3.00 0.75
CA VAL A 67 7.21 2.26 1.99
C VAL A 67 8.53 1.52 2.28
N LYS A 68 8.97 1.51 3.53
CA LYS A 68 10.15 0.72 3.92
C LYS A 68 9.87 -0.78 3.72
N PRO A 69 10.87 -1.59 3.32
CA PRO A 69 10.67 -3.02 3.05
C PRO A 69 10.05 -3.76 4.26
N ASN A 70 10.54 -3.48 5.47
CA ASN A 70 9.99 -4.07 6.70
C ASN A 70 8.53 -3.66 6.95
N ALA A 71 8.16 -2.42 6.61
CA ALA A 71 6.77 -1.97 6.75
C ALA A 71 5.85 -2.64 5.70
N ALA A 72 6.35 -2.93 4.50
CA ALA A 72 5.62 -3.70 3.51
C ALA A 72 5.45 -5.16 3.95
N ALA A 73 6.52 -5.81 4.43
CA ALA A 73 6.50 -7.17 4.97
C ALA A 73 5.51 -7.31 6.14
N ARG A 74 5.55 -6.40 7.12
CA ARG A 74 4.57 -6.37 8.23
C ARG A 74 3.13 -6.27 7.74
N LYS A 75 2.86 -5.43 6.73
CA LYS A 75 1.50 -5.28 6.18
C LYS A 75 1.02 -6.55 5.48
N LYS A 76 1.89 -7.23 4.72
CA LYS A 76 1.57 -8.51 4.08
C LYS A 76 1.26 -9.58 5.11
N SER A 77 2.14 -9.75 6.11
CA SER A 77 1.97 -10.74 7.17
C SER A 77 0.65 -10.52 7.93
N ARG A 78 0.37 -9.27 8.34
CA ARG A 78 -0.88 -8.93 9.02
C ARG A 78 -2.12 -9.17 8.17
N LEU A 79 -2.07 -8.90 6.86
CA LEU A 79 -3.19 -9.15 5.96
C LEU A 79 -3.50 -10.66 5.90
N MET A 80 -2.47 -11.49 5.73
CA MET A 80 -2.62 -12.94 5.65
C MET A 80 -3.10 -13.54 6.97
N ALA A 81 -2.48 -13.16 8.08
CA ALA A 81 -2.88 -13.60 9.42
C ALA A 81 -4.35 -13.25 9.71
N TRP A 82 -4.81 -12.08 9.27
CA TRP A 82 -6.18 -11.66 9.46
C TRP A 82 -7.18 -12.45 8.61
N ILE A 83 -6.86 -12.73 7.35
CA ILE A 83 -7.68 -13.61 6.49
C ILE A 83 -7.74 -15.03 7.09
N ALA A 84 -6.59 -15.57 7.51
CA ALA A 84 -6.52 -16.89 8.13
C ALA A 84 -7.31 -16.96 9.44
N LYS A 85 -7.24 -15.91 10.28
CA LYS A 85 -8.05 -15.81 11.50
C LYS A 85 -9.54 -15.76 11.17
N ALA A 86 -9.95 -14.94 10.20
CA ALA A 86 -11.35 -14.82 9.80
C ALA A 86 -11.93 -16.14 9.27
N LYS A 87 -11.11 -16.95 8.57
CA LYS A 87 -11.46 -18.31 8.13
C LYS A 87 -11.56 -19.34 9.27
N ARG A 88 -10.84 -19.14 10.38
CA ARG A 88 -10.86 -20.04 11.55
C ARG A 88 -12.00 -19.73 12.51
N SER A 89 -12.47 -18.47 12.52
CA SER A 89 -13.52 -17.99 13.42
C SER A 89 -14.92 -18.02 12.80
N GLY A 90 -15.05 -18.45 11.55
CA GLY A 90 -16.31 -18.62 10.84
C GLY A 90 -16.39 -20.03 10.28
#